data_AF-A0A954U3S0-F1
#
_entry.id   AF-A0A954U3S0-F1
#
_cell.length_a   1.000
_cell.length_b   1.000
_cell.length_c   1.000
_cell.angle_alpha   90.00
_cell.angle_beta   90.00
_cell.angle_gamma   90.00
#
_symmetry.space_group_name_H-M   'P 1'
#
loop_
_entity.id
_entity.type
_entity.pdbx_description
1 polymer ?
#
loop_
_entity_poly.entity_id
_entity_poly.type
_entity_poly.pdbx_seq_one_letter_code
_entity_poly.pdbx_strand_id
1 'polypeptide(L)' 'MTIREDAVCLEDRVTEALELSPYMTRSKDVRCEAADGRVTIRGEVSSFFQKQMATEALRKLRGIHEIDNQLQVNWQTRG' A
#
# COMPACT_ATOMS: atom_id res chain seq x y z
N MET A 1 -29.56 -16.11 -4.58
CA MET A 1 -28.37 -15.60 -5.29
C MET A 1 -27.90 -14.38 -4.49
N THR A 2 -26.93 -14.61 -3.62
CA THR A 2 -26.58 -13.69 -2.53
C THR A 2 -25.93 -12.43 -3.09
N ILE A 3 -26.67 -11.34 -3.07
CA ILE A 3 -26.14 -9.98 -3.14
C ILE A 3 -25.34 -9.73 -1.86
N ARG A 4 -24.06 -10.07 -1.89
CA ARG A 4 -23.04 -9.55 -0.96
C ARG A 4 -22.59 -8.19 -1.50
N GLU A 5 -23.53 -7.26 -1.58
CA GLU A 5 -23.24 -5.85 -1.71
C GLU A 5 -22.71 -5.35 -0.34
N ASP A 6 -21.79 -4.39 -0.35
CA ASP A 6 -21.25 -3.63 0.80
C ASP A 6 -20.08 -4.19 1.64
N ALA A 7 -19.50 -5.34 1.30
CA ALA A 7 -18.18 -5.70 1.84
C ALA A 7 -17.08 -5.32 0.84
N VAL A 8 -16.85 -4.02 0.64
CA VAL A 8 -15.59 -3.60 0.00
C VAL A 8 -14.46 -4.20 0.85
N CYS A 9 -13.78 -5.21 0.29
CA CYS A 9 -12.65 -5.85 0.97
C CYS A 9 -11.59 -4.79 1.26
N LEU A 10 -10.95 -4.89 2.42
CA LEU A 10 -9.88 -3.99 2.82
C LEU A 10 -8.78 -3.91 1.73
N GLU A 11 -8.53 -5.03 1.05
CA GLU A 11 -7.62 -5.15 -0.10
C GLU A 11 -7.94 -4.18 -1.23
N ASP A 12 -9.21 -4.02 -1.56
CA ASP A 12 -9.67 -3.16 -2.65
C ASP A 12 -9.40 -1.68 -2.31
N ARG A 13 -9.73 -1.27 -1.08
CA ARG A 13 -9.42 0.08 -0.57
C ARG A 13 -7.92 0.36 -0.50
N VAL A 14 -7.16 -0.65 -0.09
CA VAL A 14 -5.69 -0.57 -0.02
C VAL A 14 -5.10 -0.39 -1.42
N THR A 15 -5.57 -1.19 -2.37
CA THR A 15 -5.17 -1.11 -3.78
C THR A 15 -5.51 0.27 -4.35
N GLU A 16 -6.75 0.72 -4.19
CA GLU A 16 -7.20 2.04 -4.66
C GLU A 16 -6.39 3.18 -4.05
N ALA A 17 -6.14 3.17 -2.73
CA ALA A 17 -5.34 4.21 -2.06
C ALA A 17 -3.89 4.27 -2.56
N LEU A 18 -3.34 3.13 -2.94
CA LEU A 18 -1.99 3.03 -3.52
C LEU A 18 -1.96 3.44 -4.99
N GLU A 19 -2.98 3.09 -5.77
CA GLU A 19 -3.13 3.53 -7.16
C GLU A 19 -3.31 5.05 -7.28
N LEU A 20 -4.06 5.65 -6.35
CA LEU A 20 -4.22 7.09 -6.23
C LEU A 20 -2.93 7.81 -5.81
N SER A 21 -1.93 7.09 -5.31
CA SER A 21 -0.65 7.66 -4.90
C SER A 21 0.34 7.71 -6.07
N PRO A 22 0.61 8.89 -6.68
CA PRO A 22 1.51 9.04 -7.83
C PRO A 22 2.96 8.63 -7.52
N TYR A 23 3.29 8.52 -6.24
CA TYR A 23 4.58 8.08 -5.72
C TYR A 23 4.78 6.56 -5.82
N MET A 24 3.71 5.76 -5.81
CA MET A 24 3.77 4.29 -5.89
C MET A 24 3.78 3.80 -7.34
N THR A 25 3.15 4.52 -8.28
CA THR A 25 3.09 4.19 -9.72
C THR A 25 4.46 4.04 -10.38
N ARG A 26 5.52 4.68 -9.85
CA ARG A 26 6.90 4.56 -10.37
C ARG A 26 7.60 3.28 -9.93
N SER A 27 7.03 2.55 -8.98
CA SER A 27 7.64 1.36 -8.37
C SER A 27 7.03 0.13 -9.02
N LYS A 28 7.70 -0.43 -10.03
CA LYS A 28 7.16 -1.53 -10.86
C LYS A 28 6.97 -2.87 -10.11
N ASP A 29 7.49 -2.98 -8.89
CA ASP A 29 7.49 -4.23 -8.11
C ASP A 29 6.93 -4.05 -6.69
N VAL A 30 6.04 -3.07 -6.49
CA VAL A 30 5.37 -2.91 -5.20
C VAL A 30 4.12 -3.78 -5.14
N ARG A 31 4.13 -4.74 -4.22
CA ARG A 31 3.00 -5.59 -3.90
C ARG A 31 2.41 -5.18 -2.55
N CYS A 32 1.09 -5.09 -2.49
CA CYS A 32 0.34 -4.86 -1.27
C CYS A 32 -0.60 -6.03 -1.02
N GLU A 33 -0.73 -6.42 0.24
CA GLU A 33 -1.61 -7.51 0.70
C GLU A 33 -2.34 -6.99 1.94
N ALA A 34 -3.66 -7.14 2.00
CA ALA A 34 -4.43 -6.74 3.16
C ALA A 34 -5.30 -7.90 3.65
N ALA A 35 -5.13 -8.31 4.89
CA ALA A 35 -5.87 -9.43 5.46
C ALA A 35 -6.20 -9.14 6.92
N ASP A 36 -7.47 -9.27 7.29
CA ASP A 36 -7.92 -9.19 8.69
C ASP A 36 -7.45 -7.92 9.45
N GLY A 37 -7.43 -6.77 8.76
CA GLY A 37 -6.96 -5.49 9.34
C GLY A 37 -5.44 -5.35 9.44
N ARG A 38 -4.67 -6.31 8.93
CA ARG A 38 -3.22 -6.21 8.72
C ARG A 38 -2.96 -5.88 7.26
N VAL A 39 -2.13 -4.87 7.00
CA VAL A 39 -1.68 -4.53 5.66
C VAL A 39 -0.19 -4.71 5.55
N THR A 40 0.25 -5.47 4.56
CA THR A 40 1.65 -5.72 4.26
C THR A 40 1.99 -5.11 2.91
N ILE A 41 3.02 -4.28 2.87
CA ILE A 41 3.55 -3.68 1.64
C ILE A 41 4.99 -4.09 1.43
N ARG A 42 5.29 -4.62 0.25
CA ARG A 42 6.58 -5.19 -0.17
C ARG A 42 6.99 -4.62 -1.50
N GLY A 43 8.30 -4.50 -1.74
CA GLY A 43 8.85 -4.02 -3.00
C GLY A 43 9.96 -2.99 -2.78
N GLU A 44 10.39 -2.36 -3.86
CA GLU A 44 11.43 -1.33 -3.84
C GLU A 44 10.86 0.05 -4.09
N VAL A 45 11.32 1.03 -3.31
CA VAL A 45 11.00 2.45 -3.50
C VAL A 45 12.28 3.26 -3.66
N SER A 46 12.18 4.36 -4.39
CA SER A 46 13.31 5.25 -4.67
C SER A 46 13.70 6.13 -3.47
N SER A 47 12.82 6.28 -2.48
CA SER A 47 13.09 7.13 -1.30
C SER A 47 12.28 6.74 -0.06
N PHE A 48 12.83 7.05 1.12
CA PHE A 48 12.13 6.93 2.41
C PHE A 48 10.82 7.73 2.44
N PHE A 49 10.75 8.85 1.71
CA PHE A 49 9.53 9.62 1.58
C PHE A 49 8.39 8.79 0.96
N GLN A 50 8.66 8.04 -0.12
CA GLN A 50 7.66 7.15 -0.72
C GLN A 50 7.25 6.03 0.24
N LYS A 51 8.21 5.47 0.98
CA LYS A 51 7.95 4.46 2.03
C LYS A 51 6.98 5.00 3.09
N GLN A 52 7.19 6.23 3.54
CA GLN A 52 6.33 6.87 4.53
C GLN A 52 4.95 7.20 3.96
N MET A 53 4.90 7.77 2.75
CA MET A 53 3.65 8.11 2.06
C MET A 53 2.75 6.89 1.85
N ALA A 54 3.33 5.73 1.50
CA ALA A 54 2.58 4.48 1.40
C ALA A 54 1.95 4.10 2.75
N THR A 55 2.74 4.12 3.82
CA THR A 55 2.24 3.84 5.19
C THR A 55 1.13 4.80 5.59
N GLU A 56 1.28 6.08 5.27
CA GLU A 56 0.32 7.13 5.64
C GLU A 56 -0.98 7.03 4.84
N ALA A 57 -0.91 6.68 3.55
CA ALA A 57 -2.07 6.39 2.72
C ALA A 57 -2.86 5.21 3.28
N LEU A 58 -2.17 4.14 3.68
CA LEU A 58 -2.80 2.99 4.34
C LEU A 58 -3.42 3.41 5.67
N ARG A 59 -2.69 4.13 6.53
CA ARG A 59 -3.16 4.54 7.85
C ARG A 59 -4.45 5.38 7.82
N LYS A 60 -4.77 6.04 6.70
CA LYS A 60 -6.04 6.75 6.51
C LYS A 60 -7.24 5.82 6.33
N LEU A 61 -7.02 4.55 5.99
CA LEU A 61 -8.06 3.55 5.84
C LEU A 61 -8.54 3.06 7.21
N ARG A 62 -9.85 3.12 7.42
CA ARG A 62 -10.49 2.59 8.63
C ARG A 62 -10.54 1.06 8.57
N GLY A 63 -10.15 0.41 9.67
CA GLY A 63 -10.11 -1.05 9.80
C GLY A 63 -8.70 -1.64 9.75
N ILE A 64 -7.67 -0.82 9.59
CA ILE A 64 -6.28 -1.26 9.71
C ILE A 64 -5.85 -1.15 11.17
N HIS A 65 -5.44 -2.28 11.73
CA HIS A 65 -4.83 -2.38 13.05
C HIS A 65 -3.31 -2.47 12.96
N GLU A 66 -2.77 -3.02 11.87
CA GLU A 66 -1.34 -3.23 11.71
C GLU A 66 -0.87 -2.92 10.27
N ILE A 67 0.27 -2.24 10.14
CA ILE A 67 0.89 -1.94 8.84
C ILE A 67 2.32 -2.47 8.87
N ASP A 68 2.57 -3.52 8.10
CA ASP A 68 3.87 -4.13 7.93
C ASP A 68 4.55 -3.56 6.66
N ASN A 69 5.48 -2.64 6.88
CA ASN A 69 6.16 -1.95 5.80
C ASN A 69 7.52 -2.56 5.47
N GLN A 70 7.52 -3.48 4.52
CA GLN A 70 8.68 -4.20 3.99
C GLN A 70 9.24 -3.55 2.71
N LEU A 71 8.92 -2.28 2.46
CA LEU A 71 9.52 -1.57 1.33
C LEU A 71 11.01 -1.34 1.57
N GLN A 72 11.81 -1.71 0.58
CA GLN A 72 13.24 -1.49 0.58
C GLN A 72 13.54 -0.17 -0.14
N VAL A 73 14.21 0.74 0.55
CA VAL A 73 14.57 2.04 -0.02
C VAL A 73 15.86 1.86 -0.81
N ASN A 74 15.71 1.79 -2.13
CA ASN A 74 16.82 1.79 -3.05
C ASN A 74 17.04 3.21 -3.54
N TRP A 75 18.06 3.87 -3.00
CA TRP A 75 18.51 5.15 -3.51
C TRP A 75 19.10 4.89 -4.90
N GLN A 76 18.29 4.99 -5.95
CA GLN A 76 18.86 5.14 -7.28
C GLN A 76 19.55 6.50 -7.34
N THR A 77 20.82 6.54 -6.94
CA THR A 77 21.76 7.53 -7.47
C THR A 77 21.78 7.31 -8.97
N ARG A 78 21.00 8.13 -9.67
CA ARG A 78 21.32 8.48 -11.04
C ARG A 78 22.59 9.33 -10.95
N GLY A 79 23.73 8.64 -10.98
CA GLY A 79 24.99 9.22 -11.43
C GLY A 79 24.90 9.55 -12.91
#